data_AF-A0AA39KCH3-F1
#
_entry.id   AF-A0AA39KCH3-F1
#
_cell.length_a   1.000
_cell.length_b   1.000
_cell.length_c   1.000
_cell.angle_alpha   90.00
_cell.angle_beta   90.00
_cell.angle_gamma   90.00
#
_symmetry.space_group_name_H-M   'P 1'
#
loop_
_entity.id
_entity.type
_entity.pdbx_description
1 polymer ?
#
loop_
_entity_poly.entity_id
_entity_poly.type
_entity_poly.pdbx_seq_one_letter_code
_entity_poly.pdbx_strand_id
1 'polypeptide(L)'
;MFEELQTVCGALGSLQSLEIDMTYKGGRKKIIDTFEFAPRLNCIKVIGNFNGREFILPWTQLTSYHEGKGKHWGNNDSMPMMLSLLKTTQKCTALEDLKVSSFNPLDHLHDTSKVPHVSNDNIHHLTAKSDLIIPFLTLPSLQILSLDFEVRITPDTIPNVHLSHPMIWLLSNSTQSA
;
A
#
# COMPACT_ATOMS: atom_id res chain seq x y z
N MET A 1 -16.85 -26.16 -19.55
CA MET A 1 -17.00 -25.73 -18.14
C MET A 1 -16.03 -26.45 -17.19
N PHE A 2 -16.11 -27.78 -16.99
CA PHE A 2 -15.17 -28.48 -16.07
C PHE A 2 -13.70 -28.49 -16.54
N GLU A 3 -13.45 -28.70 -17.84
CA GLU A 3 -12.09 -28.67 -18.41
C GLU A 3 -11.47 -27.27 -18.42
N GLU A 4 -12.29 -26.23 -18.65
CA GLU A 4 -11.85 -24.83 -18.58
C GLU A 4 -11.46 -24.43 -17.15
N LEU A 5 -12.25 -24.85 -16.15
CA LEU A 5 -11.91 -24.68 -14.73
C LEU A 5 -10.63 -25.42 -14.35
N GLN A 6 -10.44 -26.67 -14.80
CA GLN A 6 -9.17 -27.39 -14.57
C GLN A 6 -7.97 -26.71 -15.23
N THR A 7 -8.14 -26.15 -16.43
CA THR A 7 -7.08 -25.42 -17.14
C THR A 7 -6.71 -24.13 -16.41
N VAL A 8 -7.69 -23.39 -15.90
CA VAL A 8 -7.46 -22.17 -15.09
C VAL A 8 -6.81 -22.50 -13.75
N CYS A 9 -7.30 -23.52 -13.03
CA CYS A 9 -6.70 -23.99 -11.77
C CYS A 9 -5.27 -24.50 -11.98
N GLY A 10 -5.01 -25.22 -13.08
CA GLY A 10 -3.68 -25.69 -13.44
C GLY A 10 -2.72 -24.54 -13.78
N ALA A 11 -3.20 -23.51 -14.49
CA ALA A 11 -2.41 -22.35 -14.87
C ALA A 11 -2.06 -21.44 -13.68
N LEU A 12 -2.96 -21.31 -12.69
CA LEU A 12 -2.77 -20.46 -11.52
C LEU A 12 -2.13 -21.18 -10.32
N GLY A 13 -2.11 -22.52 -10.32
CA GLY A 13 -1.53 -23.33 -9.23
C GLY A 13 -0.06 -23.04 -8.92
N SER A 14 0.69 -22.53 -9.89
CA SER A 14 2.10 -22.13 -9.74
C SER A 14 2.31 -20.62 -9.59
N LEU A 15 1.27 -19.80 -9.70
CA LEU A 15 1.38 -18.34 -9.64
C LEU A 15 1.82 -17.89 -8.24
N GLN A 16 2.98 -17.26 -8.16
CA GLN A 16 3.55 -16.74 -6.91
C GLN A 16 3.46 -15.22 -6.78
N SER A 17 3.52 -14.52 -7.90
CA SER A 17 3.54 -13.05 -7.96
C SER A 17 2.53 -12.56 -8.98
N LEU A 18 1.77 -11.53 -8.62
CA LEU A 18 0.76 -10.92 -9.49
C LEU A 18 0.97 -9.41 -9.53
N GLU A 19 1.12 -8.87 -10.75
CA GLU A 19 1.07 -7.43 -10.99
C GLU A 19 -0.21 -7.09 -11.74
N ILE A 20 -0.97 -6.14 -11.20
CA ILE A 20 -2.22 -5.65 -11.77
C ILE A 20 -2.09 -4.16 -12.05
N ASP A 21 -1.93 -3.80 -13.33
CA ASP A 21 -2.01 -2.41 -13.76
C ASP A 21 -3.45 -2.07 -14.15
N MET A 22 -4.07 -1.18 -13.37
CA MET A 22 -5.44 -0.74 -13.55
C MET A 22 -5.51 0.72 -13.97
N THR A 23 -5.73 0.92 -15.26
CA THR A 23 -6.14 2.20 -15.83
C THR A 23 -7.67 2.32 -15.83
N TYR A 24 -8.29 2.34 -14.66
CA TYR A 24 -9.75 2.44 -14.55
C TYR A 24 -10.23 3.89 -14.63
N LYS A 25 -11.15 4.17 -15.57
CA LYS A 25 -11.75 5.50 -15.81
C LYS A 25 -13.19 5.64 -15.26
N GLY A 26 -13.64 4.73 -14.40
CA GLY A 26 -15.02 4.68 -13.90
C GLY A 26 -15.88 3.60 -14.56
N GLY A 27 -16.91 3.12 -13.84
CA GLY A 27 -17.81 2.04 -14.26
C GLY A 27 -18.46 1.27 -13.09
N ARG A 28 -19.10 0.14 -13.38
CA ARG A 28 -19.78 -0.70 -12.37
C ARG A 28 -18.80 -1.46 -11.49
N LYS A 29 -19.22 -1.70 -10.24
CA LYS A 29 -18.46 -2.50 -9.28
C LYS A 29 -18.28 -3.93 -9.83
N LYS A 30 -17.04 -4.39 -10.04
CA LYS A 30 -16.77 -5.75 -10.55
C LYS A 30 -15.95 -6.55 -9.53
N ILE A 31 -16.44 -7.74 -9.20
CA ILE A 31 -15.70 -8.72 -8.40
C ILE A 31 -14.86 -9.58 -9.34
N ILE A 32 -13.59 -9.80 -8.99
CA ILE A 32 -12.67 -10.69 -9.69
C ILE A 32 -12.20 -11.72 -8.67
N ASP A 33 -12.66 -12.96 -8.82
CA ASP A 33 -12.48 -14.06 -7.87
C ASP A 33 -11.46 -15.12 -8.31
N THR A 34 -11.00 -15.06 -9.56
CA THR A 34 -10.16 -16.09 -10.19
C THR A 34 -8.84 -16.38 -9.45
N PHE A 35 -8.38 -15.49 -8.58
CA PHE A 35 -7.15 -15.69 -7.80
C PHE A 35 -7.34 -16.56 -6.55
N GLU A 36 -8.57 -16.96 -6.22
CA GLU A 36 -8.80 -17.98 -5.18
C GLU A 36 -8.13 -19.32 -5.53
N PHE A 37 -7.91 -19.58 -6.82
CA PHE A 37 -7.24 -20.77 -7.34
C PHE A 37 -5.71 -20.63 -7.46
N ALA A 38 -5.12 -19.59 -6.87
CA ALA A 38 -3.67 -19.35 -6.86
C ALA A 38 -3.07 -19.61 -5.46
N PRO A 39 -2.98 -20.88 -5.00
CA PRO A 39 -2.58 -21.22 -3.62
C PRO A 39 -1.13 -20.86 -3.30
N ARG A 40 -0.30 -20.53 -4.30
CA ARG A 40 1.10 -20.10 -4.09
C ARG A 40 1.30 -18.59 -4.17
N LEU A 41 0.23 -17.83 -4.43
CA LEU A 41 0.32 -16.38 -4.60
C LEU A 41 0.65 -15.75 -3.25
N ASN A 42 1.83 -15.13 -3.16
CA ASN A 42 2.34 -14.51 -1.94
C ASN A 42 2.72 -13.03 -2.14
N CYS A 43 2.89 -12.59 -3.38
CA CYS A 43 3.26 -11.24 -3.73
C CYS A 43 2.23 -10.61 -4.65
N ILE A 44 1.75 -9.42 -4.28
CA ILE A 44 0.81 -8.65 -5.10
C ILE A 44 1.28 -7.22 -5.24
N LYS A 45 1.30 -6.76 -6.49
CA LYS A 45 1.52 -5.36 -6.85
C LYS A 45 0.31 -4.85 -7.60
N VAL A 46 -0.35 -3.83 -7.05
CA VAL A 46 -1.47 -3.15 -7.70
C VAL A 46 -1.03 -1.75 -8.07
N ILE A 47 -1.21 -1.39 -9.34
CA ILE A 47 -0.86 -0.07 -9.88
C ILE A 47 -2.13 0.61 -10.36
N GLY A 48 -2.29 1.89 -10.00
CA GLY A 48 -3.37 2.73 -10.50
C GLY A 48 -4.61 2.74 -9.61
N ASN A 49 -5.77 3.02 -10.20
CA ASN A 49 -7.01 3.26 -9.46
C ASN A 49 -7.89 2.02 -9.43
N PHE A 50 -8.13 1.48 -8.24
CA PHE A 50 -9.02 0.32 -8.01
C PHE A 50 -10.43 0.72 -7.54
N ASN A 51 -10.79 2.00 -7.51
CA ASN A 51 -12.14 2.45 -7.12
C ASN A 51 -13.20 1.70 -7.95
N GLY A 52 -13.94 0.81 -7.29
CA GLY A 52 -14.98 -0.01 -7.91
C GLY A 52 -14.57 -1.42 -8.32
N ARG A 53 -13.34 -1.92 -8.06
CA ARG A 53 -13.03 -3.35 -8.25
C ARG A 53 -12.66 -4.00 -6.93
N GLU A 54 -13.18 -5.20 -6.72
CA GLU A 54 -12.93 -6.01 -5.54
C GLU A 54 -12.32 -7.33 -5.98
N PHE A 55 -11.11 -7.61 -5.51
CA PHE A 55 -10.41 -8.85 -5.80
C PHE A 55 -10.60 -9.81 -4.64
N ILE A 56 -10.92 -11.07 -4.94
CA ILE A 56 -10.81 -12.17 -3.98
C ILE A 56 -9.41 -12.74 -4.15
N LEU A 57 -8.52 -12.33 -3.25
CA LEU A 57 -7.14 -12.78 -3.20
C LEU A 57 -6.97 -13.70 -1.98
N PRO A 58 -5.96 -14.58 -1.98
CA PRO A 58 -5.64 -15.39 -0.82
C PRO A 58 -4.91 -14.53 0.22
N TRP A 59 -5.61 -13.55 0.80
CA TRP A 59 -5.06 -12.47 1.63
C TRP A 59 -4.19 -12.97 2.78
N THR A 60 -4.58 -14.06 3.42
CA THR A 60 -3.92 -14.59 4.63
C THR A 60 -2.53 -15.16 4.39
N GLN A 61 -2.17 -15.48 3.14
CA GLN A 61 -0.85 -16.02 2.77
C GLN A 61 0.02 -15.00 2.01
N LEU A 62 -0.47 -13.78 1.81
CA LEU A 62 0.32 -12.73 1.17
C LEU A 62 1.41 -12.24 2.13
N THR A 63 2.66 -12.36 1.69
CA THR A 63 3.84 -11.87 2.41
C THR A 63 4.29 -10.50 1.91
N SER A 64 3.92 -10.12 0.68
CA SER A 64 4.29 -8.82 0.10
C SER A 64 3.11 -8.16 -0.61
N TYR A 65 2.84 -6.90 -0.27
CA TYR A 65 1.81 -6.08 -0.90
C TYR A 65 2.35 -4.70 -1.27
N HIS A 66 2.19 -4.34 -2.55
CA HIS A 66 2.66 -3.06 -3.09
C HIS A 66 1.53 -2.32 -3.81
N GLU A 67 1.20 -1.14 -3.32
CA GLU A 67 0.34 -0.18 -4.00
C GLU A 67 1.19 0.88 -4.73
N GLY A 68 0.98 1.05 -6.04
CA GLY A 68 1.80 1.88 -6.91
C GLY A 68 1.02 2.95 -7.68
N LYS A 69 1.72 4.05 -8.01
CA LYS A 69 1.22 5.16 -8.84
C LYS A 69 1.02 4.75 -10.28
N GLY A 70 -0.23 4.75 -10.76
CA GLY A 70 -0.53 4.63 -12.19
C GLY A 70 -0.29 5.93 -12.95
N LYS A 71 -0.01 5.85 -14.26
CA LYS A 71 0.19 7.02 -15.15
C LYS A 71 -1.03 7.93 -15.28
N HIS A 72 -2.21 7.43 -14.91
CA HIS A 72 -3.49 8.14 -15.00
C HIS A 72 -4.08 8.47 -13.63
N TRP A 73 -3.25 8.67 -12.58
CA TRP A 73 -3.77 9.22 -11.33
C TRP A 73 -4.24 10.66 -11.56
N GLY A 74 -5.53 10.81 -11.82
CA GLY A 74 -6.24 12.07 -11.65
C GLY A 74 -6.29 12.47 -10.17
N ASN A 75 -7.02 13.55 -9.89
CA ASN A 75 -7.25 14.08 -8.55
C ASN A 75 -8.17 13.14 -7.73
N ASN A 76 -7.70 11.91 -7.50
CA ASN A 76 -8.46 10.88 -6.82
C ASN A 76 -8.52 11.15 -5.32
N ASP A 77 -9.69 10.89 -4.74
CA ASP A 77 -9.94 10.94 -3.31
C ASP A 77 -8.96 10.02 -2.57
N SER A 78 -8.09 10.60 -1.76
CA SER A 78 -7.06 9.87 -1.02
C SER A 78 -7.63 9.08 0.16
N MET A 79 -8.80 9.47 0.67
CA MET A 79 -9.48 8.80 1.78
C MET A 79 -9.95 7.38 1.43
N PRO A 80 -10.72 7.11 0.35
CA PRO A 80 -11.08 5.74 -0.05
C PRO A 80 -9.89 4.82 -0.26
N MET A 81 -8.80 5.34 -0.83
CA MET A 81 -7.58 4.56 -1.05
C MET A 81 -6.93 4.18 0.27
N MET A 82 -6.72 5.15 1.16
CA MET A 82 -6.20 4.90 2.51
C MET A 82 -7.04 3.88 3.28
N LEU A 83 -8.38 4.00 3.23
CA LEU A 83 -9.29 3.03 3.87
C LEU A 83 -9.18 1.61 3.27
N SER A 84 -9.05 1.52 1.94
CA SER A 84 -8.85 0.24 1.25
C SER A 84 -7.53 -0.41 1.62
N LEU A 85 -6.47 0.39 1.74
CA LEU A 85 -5.16 -0.07 2.15
C LEU A 85 -5.18 -0.58 3.59
N LEU A 86 -5.75 0.17 4.53
CA LEU A 86 -5.92 -0.26 5.92
C LEU A 86 -6.70 -1.58 6.01
N LYS A 87 -7.80 -1.70 5.25
CA LYS A 87 -8.57 -2.95 5.18
C LYS A 87 -7.74 -4.10 4.61
N THR A 88 -6.86 -3.83 3.66
CA THR A 88 -5.96 -4.83 3.08
C THR A 88 -4.92 -5.28 4.10
N THR A 89 -4.25 -4.32 4.77
CA THR A 89 -3.30 -4.58 5.85
C THR A 89 -3.91 -5.41 6.98
N GLN A 90 -5.18 -5.19 7.31
CA GLN A 90 -5.91 -5.97 8.31
C GLN A 90 -6.19 -7.41 7.86
N LYS A 91 -6.46 -7.63 6.57
CA LYS A 91 -6.74 -8.97 6.02
C LYS A 91 -5.48 -9.81 5.83
N CYS A 92 -4.34 -9.17 5.55
CA CYS A 92 -3.08 -9.84 5.27
C CYS A 92 -2.34 -10.19 6.56
N THR A 93 -2.74 -11.29 7.19
CA THR A 93 -2.17 -11.72 8.46
C THR A 93 -0.71 -12.18 8.37
N ALA A 94 -0.24 -12.60 7.19
CA ALA A 94 1.16 -13.03 6.97
C ALA A 94 2.01 -11.94 6.28
N LEU A 95 1.53 -10.69 6.23
CA LEU A 95 2.20 -9.62 5.49
C LEU A 95 3.51 -9.21 6.16
N GLU A 96 4.62 -9.34 5.45
CA GLU A 96 5.96 -8.98 5.92
C GLU A 96 6.44 -7.66 5.30
N ASP A 97 6.12 -7.43 4.03
CA ASP A 97 6.51 -6.26 3.25
C ASP A 97 5.27 -5.48 2.77
N LEU A 98 5.17 -4.23 3.21
CA LEU A 98 4.13 -3.30 2.80
C LEU A 98 4.75 -2.08 2.11
N LYS A 99 4.40 -1.89 0.84
CA LYS A 99 4.77 -0.69 0.08
C LYS A 99 3.54 0.13 -0.30
N VAL A 100 3.54 1.37 0.14
CA VAL A 100 2.44 2.33 0.00
C VAL A 100 2.84 3.44 -0.95
N SER A 101 1.96 3.74 -1.91
CA SER A 101 2.11 4.84 -2.86
C SER A 101 1.90 6.22 -2.25
N SER A 102 2.25 7.26 -3.02
CA SER A 102 1.89 8.64 -2.68
C SER A 102 0.37 8.82 -2.68
N PHE A 103 -0.19 9.34 -1.59
CA PHE A 103 -1.55 9.88 -1.56
C PHE A 103 -1.50 11.39 -1.80
N ASN A 104 -2.60 11.98 -2.27
CA ASN A 104 -2.76 13.43 -2.22
C ASN A 104 -3.06 13.85 -0.77
N PRO A 105 -2.76 15.09 -0.37
CA PRO A 105 -3.21 15.61 0.92
C PRO A 105 -4.71 15.40 1.11
N LEU A 106 -5.11 15.02 2.31
CA LEU A 106 -6.52 14.99 2.66
C LEU A 106 -7.03 16.43 2.73
N ASP A 107 -8.11 16.73 2.01
CA ASP A 107 -8.83 17.98 2.22
C ASP A 107 -9.31 18.08 3.67
N HIS A 108 -9.40 19.32 4.17
CA HIS A 108 -9.90 19.69 5.49
C HIS A 108 -11.35 19.24 5.75
N LEU A 109 -12.06 18.80 4.69
CA LEU A 109 -13.39 18.22 4.75
C LEU A 109 -13.40 16.73 5.15
N HIS A 110 -12.25 16.06 5.15
CA HIS A 110 -12.16 14.66 5.52
C HIS A 110 -12.09 14.48 7.04
N ASP A 111 -13.13 13.88 7.60
CA ASP A 111 -13.19 13.47 9.00
C ASP A 111 -12.33 12.21 9.24
N THR A 112 -11.13 12.41 9.79
CA THR A 112 -10.20 11.31 10.12
C THR A 112 -10.56 10.55 11.38
N SER A 113 -11.52 11.04 12.20
CA SER A 113 -11.91 10.38 13.46
C SER A 113 -12.56 9.00 13.27
N LYS A 114 -13.01 8.71 12.05
CA LYS A 114 -13.64 7.44 11.66
C LYS A 114 -12.71 6.49 10.95
N VAL A 115 -11.44 6.87 10.73
CA VAL A 115 -10.46 6.01 10.08
C VAL A 115 -10.07 4.90 11.07
N PRO A 116 -10.19 3.62 10.69
CA PRO A 116 -9.88 2.52 11.59
C PRO A 116 -8.39 2.46 11.85
N HIS A 117 -8.03 2.18 13.10
CA HIS A 117 -6.66 1.87 13.48
C HIS A 117 -6.37 0.39 13.21
N VAL A 118 -5.23 0.09 12.59
CA VAL A 118 -4.83 -1.27 12.21
C VAL A 118 -3.53 -1.66 12.88
N SER A 119 -3.55 -2.78 13.61
CA SER A 119 -2.34 -3.42 14.15
C SER A 119 -1.96 -4.61 13.28
N ASN A 120 -0.68 -4.76 12.97
CA ASN A 120 -0.16 -5.93 12.25
C ASN A 120 1.23 -6.31 12.79
N ASP A 121 1.33 -7.52 13.35
CA ASP A 121 2.52 -8.00 14.05
C ASP A 121 3.55 -8.66 13.14
N ASN A 122 3.25 -8.84 11.85
CA ASN A 122 4.13 -9.55 10.91
C ASN A 122 4.84 -8.60 9.94
N ILE A 123 4.39 -7.35 9.83
CA ILE A 123 5.04 -6.38 8.93
C ILE A 123 6.41 -6.01 9.50
N HIS A 124 7.44 -6.42 8.78
CA HIS A 124 8.83 -6.12 9.09
C HIS A 124 9.34 -4.93 8.28
N HIS A 125 8.85 -4.75 7.04
CA HIS A 125 9.28 -3.69 6.14
C HIS A 125 8.10 -2.81 5.71
N LEU A 126 8.20 -1.51 5.96
CA LEU A 126 7.26 -0.51 5.47
C LEU A 126 7.99 0.50 4.58
N THR A 127 7.57 0.59 3.31
CA THR A 127 7.94 1.70 2.43
C THR A 127 6.74 2.60 2.23
N ALA A 128 6.78 3.83 2.76
CA ALA A 128 5.70 4.79 2.66
C ALA A 128 6.12 6.00 1.83
N LYS A 129 5.45 6.21 0.69
CA LYS A 129 5.56 7.44 -0.12
C LYS A 129 4.60 8.54 0.32
N SER A 130 3.83 8.31 1.37
CA SER A 130 2.91 9.25 2.01
C SER A 130 2.85 8.99 3.50
N ASP A 131 2.80 10.06 4.27
CA ASP A 131 2.71 10.05 5.74
C ASP A 131 1.29 9.82 6.25
N LEU A 132 0.27 9.98 5.40
CA LEU A 132 -1.14 9.94 5.79
C LEU A 132 -1.59 8.64 6.45
N ILE A 133 -1.00 7.50 6.08
CA ILE A 133 -1.38 6.20 6.65
C ILE A 133 -0.69 5.90 7.98
N ILE A 134 0.49 6.49 8.22
CA ILE A 134 1.35 6.15 9.36
C ILE A 134 0.62 6.28 10.71
N PRO A 135 -0.19 7.34 10.96
CA PRO A 135 -0.91 7.49 12.23
C PRO A 135 -1.93 6.38 12.53
N PHE A 136 -2.37 5.63 11.53
CA PHE A 136 -3.41 4.61 11.65
C PHE A 136 -2.85 3.18 11.71
N LEU A 137 -1.52 3.05 11.85
CA LEU A 137 -0.82 1.77 11.88
C LEU A 137 -0.13 1.54 13.24
N THR A 138 -0.16 0.30 13.71
CA THR A 138 0.69 -0.19 14.80
C THR A 138 1.41 -1.45 14.33
N LEU A 139 2.72 -1.34 14.19
CA LEU A 139 3.57 -2.37 13.59
C LEU A 139 4.67 -2.76 14.59
N PRO A 140 4.37 -3.59 15.61
CA PRO A 140 5.30 -3.87 16.70
C PRO A 140 6.57 -4.62 16.25
N SER A 141 6.51 -5.33 15.12
CA SER A 141 7.63 -6.08 14.55
C SER A 141 8.36 -5.35 13.43
N LEU A 142 8.11 -4.04 13.26
CA LEU A 142 8.71 -3.25 12.19
C LEU A 142 10.23 -3.14 12.39
N GLN A 143 10.98 -3.56 11.39
CA GLN A 143 12.45 -3.51 11.37
C GLN A 143 12.96 -2.40 10.44
N ILE A 144 12.27 -2.18 9.31
CA ILE A 144 12.68 -1.21 8.30
C ILE A 144 11.52 -0.27 7.98
N LEU A 145 11.76 1.03 8.16
CA LEU A 145 10.87 2.11 7.73
C LEU A 145 11.58 2.96 6.66
N SER A 146 11.06 2.94 5.44
CA SER A 146 11.53 3.79 4.34
C SER A 146 10.48 4.85 4.03
N LEU A 147 10.82 6.11 4.27
CA LEU A 147 9.98 7.26 3.97
C LEU A 147 10.47 7.96 2.71
N ASP A 148 9.68 7.89 1.64
CA ASP A 148 10.00 8.43 0.32
C ASP A 148 8.95 9.48 -0.07
N PHE A 149 8.95 10.58 0.68
CA PHE A 149 8.01 11.68 0.46
C PHE A 149 8.48 12.52 -0.73
N GLU A 150 7.64 12.61 -1.76
CA GLU A 150 7.80 13.64 -2.79
C GLU A 150 7.51 15.01 -2.17
N VAL A 151 8.54 15.66 -1.62
CA VAL A 151 8.43 17.05 -1.16
C VAL A 151 8.25 17.93 -2.40
N ARG A 152 7.02 18.35 -2.67
CA ARG A 152 6.78 19.46 -3.60
C ARG A 152 7.25 20.74 -2.91
N ILE A 153 8.51 21.10 -3.11
CA ILE A 153 9.02 22.41 -2.75
C ILE A 153 8.39 23.41 -3.73
N THR A 154 7.29 24.03 -3.33
CA THR A 154 6.81 25.25 -3.99
C THR A 154 7.80 26.38 -3.65
N PRO A 155 8.28 27.16 -4.64
CA PRO A 155 9.26 28.22 -4.41
C PRO A 155 8.85 29.29 -3.37
N ASP A 156 7.56 29.38 -3.05
CA ASP A 156 7.01 30.44 -2.19
C ASP A 156 6.93 30.07 -0.70
N THR A 157 7.32 28.84 -0.31
CA THR A 157 7.34 28.40 1.09
C THR A 157 8.75 28.49 1.64
N ILE A 158 9.16 29.69 2.03
CA ILE A 158 10.26 29.89 2.99
C ILE A 158 9.78 29.26 4.31
N PRO A 159 10.44 28.22 4.83
CA PRO A 159 10.04 27.64 6.10
C PRO A 159 10.45 28.61 7.21
N ASN A 160 9.46 29.32 7.76
CA ASN A 160 9.62 30.09 8.99
C ASN A 160 9.63 29.08 10.15
N VAL A 161 10.75 28.35 10.29
CA VAL A 161 10.90 27.32 11.31
C VAL A 161 11.23 28.00 12.64
N HIS A 162 10.19 28.25 13.43
CA HIS A 162 10.37 28.34 14.88
C HIS A 162 10.55 26.89 15.38
N LEU A 163 11.79 26.42 15.38
CA LEU A 163 12.19 25.15 16.00
C LEU A 163 12.07 25.28 17.52
N SER A 164 10.89 25.00 18.08
CA SER A 164 10.78 24.62 19.49
C SER A 164 10.82 23.09 19.56
N HIS A 165 12.00 22.58 19.94
CA HIS A 165 12.42 21.20 20.27
C HIS A 165 13.27 20.49 19.19
N PRO A 166 14.59 20.31 19.44
CA PRO A 166 15.43 19.45 18.62
C PRO A 166 15.22 17.98 19.00
N MET A 167 14.66 17.18 18.08
CA MET A 167 14.91 15.73 18.09
C MET A 167 16.14 15.47 17.23
N ILE A 168 17.23 15.09 17.90
CA ILE A 168 18.47 14.63 17.28
C ILE A 168 18.20 13.28 16.61
N TRP A 169 18.31 13.20 15.28
CA TRP A 169 18.47 11.92 14.59
C TRP A 169 19.97 11.72 14.33
N LEU A 170 20.55 10.76 15.06
CA LEU A 170 21.92 10.30 14.86
C LEU A 170 22.02 9.61 13.49
N LEU A 171 22.73 10.24 12.56
CA LEU A 171 23.24 9.58 11.36
C LEU A 171 24.46 8.74 11.76
N SER A 172 24.35 7.42 11.65
CA SER A 172 25.49 6.52 11.77
C SER A 172 26.46 6.76 10.61
N ASN A 173 27.68 7.21 10.95
CA ASN A 173 28.81 7.29 10.02
C ASN A 173 29.22 5.89 9.57
N SER A 174 29.14 5.63 8.28
CA SER A 174 29.90 4.56 7.64
C SER A 174 31.29 5.09 7.31
N THR A 175 32.26 4.83 8.20
CA THR A 175 33.68 4.87 7.85
C THR A 175 33.96 3.82 6.78
N GLN A 176 34.36 4.24 5.58
CA GLN A 176 35.14 3.39 4.68
C GLN A 176 36.61 3.77 4.85
N SER A 177 37.36 2.85 5.44
CA SER A 177 38.81 2.77 5.36
C SER A 177 39.17 1.82 4.23
N ALA A 178 39.94 2.30 3.25
CA ALA A 178 41.05 1.59 2.60
C ALA A 178 41.85 2.63 1.81
#